data_AF-A0A7V9FHU0-F1
#
_entry.id   AF-A0A7V9FHU0-F1
#
_cell.length_a   1.000
_cell.length_b   1.000
_cell.length_c   1.000
_cell.angle_alpha   90.00
_cell.angle_beta   90.00
_cell.angle_gamma   90.00
#
_symmetry.space_group_name_H-M   'P 1'
#
loop_
_entity.id
_entity.type
_entity.pdbx_description
1 polymer ?
#
loop_
_entity_poly.entity_id
_entity_poly.type
_entity_poly.pdbx_seq_one_letter_code
_entity_poly.pdbx_strand_id
1 'polypeptide(L)'
;MLGVVTLTVTVLPEMLRPVNLPAPLWLVSLATAGMLGGILLFALGHYAPGALAAAQERFEFPILARILYGGITEEILLRWGLMTVLVWLLRLPRRGQGAPPPVHMWLAILASALLFGAGHLPAAAALVGELTREIVAFVVGANTAFGILFGYLYWRYGLEAAMVAHGAAHALSYVAGLL
;
A
#
# COMPACT_ATOMS: atom_id res chain seq x y z
N MET A 1 3.53 22.32 10.39
CA MET A 1 4.60 22.57 9.39
C MET A 1 5.94 21.95 9.79
N LEU A 2 6.52 22.26 10.96
CA LEU A 2 7.84 21.76 11.40
C LEU A 2 8.02 20.23 11.30
N GLY A 3 6.99 19.45 11.67
CA GLY A 3 7.03 17.98 11.55
C GLY A 3 7.20 17.50 10.10
N VAL A 4 6.39 18.02 9.19
CA VAL A 4 6.46 17.71 7.74
C VAL A 4 7.84 18.04 7.19
N VAL A 5 8.35 19.24 7.45
CA VAL A 5 9.68 19.66 7.01
C VAL A 5 10.77 18.73 7.56
N THR A 6 10.67 18.33 8.82
CA THR A 6 11.64 17.41 9.45
C THR A 6 11.66 16.05 8.77
N LEU A 7 10.49 15.46 8.47
CA LEU A 7 10.41 14.16 7.80
C LEU A 7 10.97 14.24 6.37
N THR A 8 10.55 15.25 5.61
CA THR A 8 10.94 15.44 4.21
C THR A 8 12.43 15.72 4.05
N VAL A 9 13.04 16.50 4.95
CA VAL A 9 14.46 16.89 4.82
C VAL A 9 15.38 15.84 5.43
N THR A 10 14.96 15.14 6.50
CA THR A 10 15.89 14.29 7.27
C THR A 10 15.70 12.80 7.10
N VAL A 11 14.49 12.31 6.82
CA VAL A 11 14.20 10.86 6.75
C VAL A 11 14.09 10.43 5.30
N LEU A 12 13.31 11.18 4.54
CA LEU A 12 12.91 10.79 3.19
C LEU A 12 14.12 10.58 2.24
N PRO A 13 15.14 11.45 2.22
CA PRO A 13 16.29 11.27 1.32
C PRO A 13 17.17 10.06 1.73
N GLU A 14 17.24 9.77 3.03
CA GLU A 14 17.99 8.64 3.58
C GLU A 14 17.29 7.30 3.30
N MET A 15 15.95 7.33 3.33
CA MET A 15 15.09 6.19 3.10
C MET A 15 15.00 5.82 1.61
N LEU A 16 14.83 6.83 0.75
CA LEU A 16 14.68 6.70 -0.69
C LEU A 16 16.01 6.78 -1.44
N ARG A 17 17.12 6.33 -0.83
CA ARG A 17 18.42 6.32 -1.52
C ARG A 17 18.24 5.65 -2.88
N PRO A 18 18.39 6.39 -3.99
CA PRO A 18 17.98 5.89 -5.29
C PRO A 18 18.79 4.64 -5.59
N VAL A 19 18.09 3.54 -5.80
CA VAL A 19 18.72 2.36 -6.37
C VAL A 19 18.88 2.69 -7.85
N ASN A 20 20.08 3.09 -8.25
CA ASN A 20 20.42 3.28 -9.66
C ASN A 20 20.49 1.91 -10.34
N LEU A 21 19.31 1.32 -10.58
CA LEU A 21 19.20 0.16 -11.44
C LEU A 21 19.32 0.61 -12.90
N PRO A 22 20.05 -0.12 -13.76
CA PRO A 22 19.94 0.08 -15.20
C PRO A 22 18.46 -0.05 -15.61
N ALA A 23 18.02 0.80 -16.54
CA ALA A 23 16.64 0.86 -17.05
C ALA A 23 15.95 -0.52 -17.24
N PRO A 24 16.59 -1.57 -17.79
CA PRO A 24 15.96 -2.89 -17.90
C PRO A 24 15.58 -3.53 -16.55
N LEU A 25 16.38 -3.35 -15.50
CA LEU A 25 16.10 -3.97 -14.19
C LEU A 25 14.97 -3.27 -13.44
N TRP A 26 14.79 -1.97 -13.64
CA TRP A 26 13.62 -1.25 -13.13
C TRP A 26 12.33 -1.82 -13.73
N LEU A 27 12.29 -1.97 -15.05
CA LEU A 27 11.14 -2.50 -15.77
C LEU A 27 10.81 -3.93 -15.34
N VAL A 28 11.82 -4.78 -15.17
CA VAL A 28 11.64 -6.15 -14.67
C VAL A 28 11.06 -6.15 -13.25
N SER A 29 11.51 -5.25 -12.39
CA SER A 29 11.03 -5.16 -11.00
C SER A 29 9.57 -4.71 -10.93
N LEU A 30 9.19 -3.70 -11.71
CA LEU A 30 7.80 -3.26 -11.81
C LEU A 30 6.90 -4.31 -12.45
N ALA A 31 7.38 -4.99 -13.50
CA ALA A 31 6.64 -6.07 -14.14
C ALA A 31 6.41 -7.24 -13.15
N THR A 32 7.42 -7.59 -12.35
CA THR A 32 7.30 -8.62 -11.31
C THR A 32 6.29 -8.22 -10.24
N ALA A 33 6.36 -6.97 -9.76
CA ALA A 33 5.40 -6.44 -8.80
C ALA A 33 3.97 -6.43 -9.36
N GLY A 34 3.80 -6.06 -10.65
CA GLY A 34 2.53 -6.12 -11.35
C GLY A 34 1.99 -7.56 -11.47
N MET A 35 2.84 -8.52 -11.79
CA MET A 35 2.46 -9.94 -11.86
C MET A 35 2.03 -10.47 -10.48
N LEU A 36 2.78 -10.15 -9.42
CA LEU A 36 2.41 -10.51 -8.05
C LEU A 36 1.09 -9.86 -7.64
N GLY A 37 0.89 -8.58 -7.99
CA GLY A 37 -0.37 -7.88 -7.77
C GLY A 37 -1.55 -8.54 -8.51
N GLY A 38 -1.36 -8.94 -9.76
CA GLY A 38 -2.36 -9.65 -10.56
C GLY A 38 -2.72 -11.02 -9.99
N ILE A 39 -1.73 -11.81 -9.57
CA ILE A 39 -1.94 -13.10 -8.90
C ILE A 39 -2.71 -12.89 -7.59
N LEU A 40 -2.34 -11.87 -6.82
CA LEU A 40 -3.02 -11.53 -5.58
C LEU A 40 -4.47 -11.11 -5.84
N LEU A 41 -4.74 -10.26 -6.83
CA LEU A 41 -6.10 -9.87 -7.22
C LEU A 41 -6.94 -11.09 -7.62
N PHE A 42 -6.39 -11.97 -8.44
CA PHE A 42 -7.08 -13.19 -8.89
C PHE A 42 -7.43 -14.09 -7.69
N ALA A 43 -6.46 -14.36 -6.81
CA ALA A 43 -6.69 -15.16 -5.61
C ALA A 43 -7.75 -14.51 -4.71
N LEU A 44 -7.64 -13.21 -4.43
CA LEU A 44 -8.56 -12.50 -3.55
C LEU A 44 -9.98 -12.44 -4.11
N GLY A 45 -10.14 -12.22 -5.41
CA GLY A 45 -11.46 -12.23 -6.04
C GLY A 45 -12.15 -13.60 -5.94
N HIS A 46 -11.39 -14.69 -6.00
CA HIS A 46 -11.94 -16.04 -5.86
C HIS A 46 -12.35 -16.39 -4.43
N TYR A 47 -11.63 -15.88 -3.42
CA TYR A 47 -11.88 -16.17 -2.01
C TYR A 47 -12.62 -15.05 -1.26
N ALA A 48 -13.20 -14.09 -1.99
CA ALA A 48 -13.93 -12.99 -1.39
C ALA A 48 -15.18 -13.50 -0.64
N PRO A 49 -15.39 -13.10 0.63
CA PRO A 49 -16.61 -13.44 1.35
C PRO A 49 -17.86 -13.00 0.58
N GLY A 50 -18.85 -13.89 0.49
CA GLY A 50 -20.05 -13.65 -0.35
C GLY A 50 -20.79 -12.35 -0.01
N ALA A 51 -20.75 -11.91 1.26
CA ALA A 51 -21.32 -10.64 1.68
C ALA A 51 -20.63 -9.42 1.04
N LEU A 52 -19.31 -9.46 0.87
CA LEU A 52 -18.55 -8.39 0.20
C LEU A 52 -18.77 -8.42 -1.31
N ALA A 53 -18.76 -9.61 -1.92
CA ALA A 53 -19.05 -9.75 -3.35
C ALA A 53 -20.45 -9.22 -3.69
N ALA A 54 -21.46 -9.59 -2.91
CA ALA A 54 -22.82 -9.10 -3.09
C ALA A 54 -22.99 -7.61 -2.79
N ALA A 55 -22.13 -7.01 -1.96
CA ALA A 55 -22.13 -5.57 -1.70
C ALA A 55 -21.52 -4.79 -2.87
N GLN A 56 -20.51 -5.34 -3.56
CA GLN A 56 -19.90 -4.71 -4.73
C GLN A 56 -20.85 -4.61 -5.92
N GLU A 57 -21.67 -5.63 -6.16
CA GLU A 57 -22.72 -5.57 -7.19
C GLU A 57 -23.76 -4.46 -6.93
N ARG A 58 -23.92 -4.06 -5.66
CA ARG A 58 -24.86 -3.01 -5.24
C ARG A 58 -24.23 -1.63 -5.20
N PHE A 59 -22.91 -1.56 -4.98
CA PHE A 59 -22.18 -0.31 -4.76
C PHE A 59 -20.89 -0.30 -5.60
N GLU A 60 -20.97 0.31 -6.78
CA GLU A 60 -19.79 0.56 -7.61
C GLU A 60 -19.19 1.94 -7.32
N PHE A 61 -17.96 1.96 -6.80
CA PHE A 61 -17.19 3.20 -6.73
C PHE A 61 -16.65 3.56 -8.12
N PRO A 62 -16.76 4.83 -8.57
CA PRO A 62 -16.22 5.26 -9.84
C PRO A 62 -14.73 4.90 -9.95
N ILE A 63 -14.32 4.30 -11.07
CA ILE A 63 -12.93 3.86 -11.27
C ILE A 63 -11.91 5.01 -11.11
N LEU A 64 -12.28 6.22 -11.53
CA LEU A 64 -11.46 7.41 -11.30
C LEU A 64 -11.28 7.73 -9.81
N ALA A 65 -12.31 7.54 -8.99
CA ALA A 65 -12.19 7.73 -7.55
C ALA A 65 -11.27 6.67 -6.94
N ARG A 66 -11.38 5.40 -7.37
CA ARG A 66 -10.47 4.32 -6.94
C ARG A 66 -9.01 4.64 -7.28
N ILE A 67 -8.75 5.07 -8.51
CA ILE A 67 -7.38 5.40 -8.98
C ILE A 67 -6.83 6.65 -8.29
N LEU A 68 -7.61 7.73 -8.17
CA LEU A 68 -7.13 8.99 -7.61
C LEU A 68 -7.09 8.96 -6.07
N TYR A 69 -8.11 8.40 -5.43
CA TYR A 69 -8.12 8.29 -3.98
C TYR A 69 -7.22 7.15 -3.51
N GLY A 70 -7.46 5.91 -3.97
CA GLY A 70 -6.63 4.76 -3.62
C GLY A 70 -5.20 4.89 -4.13
N GLY A 71 -5.05 5.09 -5.45
CA GLY A 71 -3.73 5.15 -6.07
C GLY A 71 -2.88 6.36 -5.71
N ILE A 72 -3.45 7.50 -5.29
CA ILE A 72 -2.67 8.71 -4.95
C ILE A 72 -2.83 9.09 -3.47
N THR A 73 -4.07 9.29 -3.02
CA THR A 73 -4.32 9.81 -1.67
C THR A 73 -3.87 8.83 -0.60
N GLU A 74 -4.21 7.55 -0.72
CA GLU A 74 -3.78 6.54 0.24
C GLU A 74 -2.26 6.36 0.22
N GLU A 75 -1.61 6.42 -0.94
CA GLU A 75 -0.15 6.36 -1.01
C GLU A 75 0.53 7.55 -0.30
N ILE A 76 0.00 8.77 -0.46
CA ILE A 76 0.52 9.93 0.28
C ILE A 76 0.35 9.72 1.78
N LEU A 77 -0.82 9.29 2.23
CA LEU A 77 -1.11 9.12 3.66
C LEU A 77 -0.28 7.98 4.28
N LEU A 78 -0.20 6.84 3.61
CA LEU A 78 0.39 5.63 4.17
C LEU A 78 1.90 5.57 3.96
N ARG A 79 2.41 5.97 2.78
CA ARG A 79 3.82 5.79 2.43
C ARG A 79 4.58 7.04 2.80
N TRP A 80 4.20 8.18 2.24
CA TRP A 80 4.83 9.45 2.59
C TRP A 80 4.55 9.87 4.04
N GLY A 81 3.32 9.68 4.53
CA GLY A 81 2.94 10.00 5.90
C GLY A 81 3.37 8.94 6.92
N LEU A 82 2.52 7.92 7.11
CA LEU A 82 2.62 6.95 8.20
C LEU A 82 3.94 6.18 8.20
N MET A 83 4.32 5.55 7.08
CA MET A 83 5.54 4.74 7.00
C MET A 83 6.79 5.59 7.26
N THR A 84 6.86 6.82 6.73
CA THR A 84 7.99 7.73 7.01
C THR A 84 8.05 8.13 8.47
N VAL A 85 6.90 8.37 9.13
CA VAL A 85 6.84 8.61 10.58
C VAL A 85 7.32 7.38 11.36
N LEU A 86 6.91 6.18 10.97
CA LEU A 86 7.35 4.93 11.62
C LEU A 86 8.87 4.74 11.49
N VAL A 87 9.44 4.94 10.30
CA VAL A 87 10.90 4.90 10.09
C VAL A 87 11.59 5.98 10.93
N TRP A 88 11.02 7.19 10.99
CA TRP A 88 11.53 8.29 11.81
C TRP A 88 11.56 7.95 13.30
N LEU A 89 10.52 7.31 13.83
CA LEU A 89 10.46 6.86 15.22
C LEU A 89 11.50 5.78 15.50
N LEU A 90 11.59 4.78 14.62
CA LEU A 90 12.56 3.68 14.76
C LEU A 90 14.01 4.18 14.70
N ARG A 91 14.28 5.28 13.96
CA ARG A 91 15.63 5.85 13.84
C ARG A 91 16.04 6.79 14.96
N LEU A 92 15.13 7.17 15.88
CA LEU A 92 15.44 8.12 16.97
C LEU A 92 16.71 7.77 17.76
N PRO A 93 16.98 6.49 18.11
CA PRO A 93 18.20 6.12 18.83
C PRO A 93 19.49 6.20 17.98
N ARG A 94 19.35 6.35 16.66
CA ARG A 94 20.43 6.28 15.66
C ARG A 94 20.55 7.56 14.84
N ARG A 95 20.07 8.69 15.37
CA ARG A 95 20.17 10.00 14.70
C ARG A 95 21.63 10.30 14.32
N GLY A 96 21.85 10.67 13.06
CA GLY A 96 23.18 11.00 12.52
C GLY A 96 23.99 9.79 11.99
N GLN A 97 23.45 8.58 12.02
CA GLN A 97 24.16 7.36 11.58
C GLN A 97 23.89 6.97 10.11
N GLY A 98 23.41 7.89 9.29
CA GLY A 98 23.10 7.66 7.87
C GLY A 98 21.79 6.90 7.64
N ALA A 99 21.72 6.12 6.56
CA ALA A 99 20.48 5.48 6.13
C ALA A 99 19.91 4.48 7.16
N PRO A 100 18.56 4.43 7.34
CA PRO A 100 17.92 3.43 8.17
C PRO A 100 18.30 2.01 7.73
N PRO A 101 18.58 1.08 8.66
CA PRO A 101 18.88 -0.29 8.30
C PRO A 101 17.65 -0.98 7.70
N PRO A 102 17.81 -2.00 6.84
CA PRO A 102 16.71 -2.73 6.21
C PRO A 102 15.64 -3.24 7.17
N VAL A 103 16.02 -3.61 8.40
CA VAL A 103 15.07 -4.07 9.42
C VAL A 103 14.08 -2.96 9.84
N HIS A 104 14.50 -1.70 9.94
CA HIS A 104 13.59 -0.60 10.26
C HIS A 104 12.59 -0.35 9.12
N MET A 105 13.06 -0.54 7.88
CA MET A 105 12.23 -0.42 6.69
C MET A 105 11.14 -1.49 6.67
N TRP A 106 11.51 -2.76 6.85
CA TRP A 106 10.52 -3.83 6.89
C TRP A 106 9.56 -3.71 8.07
N LEU A 107 10.02 -3.33 9.26
CA LEU A 107 9.13 -3.08 10.40
C LEU A 107 8.11 -1.97 10.09
N ALA A 108 8.56 -0.87 9.48
CA ALA A 108 7.67 0.21 9.08
C ALA A 108 6.68 -0.20 7.97
N ILE A 109 7.12 -1.00 6.98
CA ILE A 109 6.27 -1.56 5.93
C ILE A 109 5.19 -2.47 6.54
N LEU A 110 5.57 -3.41 7.40
CA LEU A 110 4.63 -4.36 8.00
C LEU A 110 3.62 -3.63 8.89
N ALA A 111 4.08 -2.69 9.72
CA ALA A 111 3.21 -1.93 10.60
C ALA A 111 2.25 -1.02 9.81
N SER A 112 2.73 -0.29 8.80
CA SER A 112 1.86 0.56 7.98
C SER A 112 0.87 -0.26 7.15
N ALA A 113 1.28 -1.43 6.64
CA ALA A 113 0.41 -2.34 5.90
C ALA A 113 -0.72 -2.92 6.77
N LEU A 114 -0.42 -3.34 8.00
CA LEU A 114 -1.43 -3.81 8.95
C LEU A 114 -2.41 -2.69 9.33
N LEU A 115 -1.91 -1.48 9.57
CA LEU A 115 -2.75 -0.32 9.86
C LEU A 115 -3.60 0.09 8.65
N PHE A 116 -3.06 -0.04 7.43
CA PHE A 116 -3.81 0.16 6.20
C PHE A 116 -4.96 -0.83 6.08
N GLY A 117 -4.71 -2.13 6.33
CA GLY A 117 -5.76 -3.13 6.32
C GLY A 117 -6.81 -2.94 7.41
N ALA A 118 -6.41 -2.59 8.62
CA ALA A 118 -7.34 -2.24 9.69
C ALA A 118 -8.15 -0.97 9.37
N GLY A 119 -7.53 0.01 8.71
CA GLY A 119 -8.17 1.26 8.28
C GLY A 119 -9.30 1.07 7.28
N HIS A 120 -9.39 -0.09 6.62
CA HIS A 120 -10.48 -0.45 5.70
C HIS A 120 -11.72 -1.01 6.41
N LEU A 121 -11.61 -1.41 7.68
CA LEU A 121 -12.72 -2.02 8.42
C LEU A 121 -13.96 -1.11 8.55
N PRO A 122 -13.84 0.21 8.81
CA PRO A 122 -15.01 1.10 8.84
C PRO A 122 -15.75 1.16 7.50
N ALA A 123 -15.02 1.17 6.37
CA ALA A 123 -15.61 1.15 5.05
C ALA A 123 -16.29 -0.18 4.76
N ALA A 124 -15.66 -1.30 5.13
CA ALA A 124 -16.26 -2.63 5.03
C ALA A 124 -17.56 -2.73 5.86
N ALA A 125 -17.55 -2.21 7.09
CA ALA A 125 -18.75 -2.17 7.95
C ALA A 125 -19.86 -1.33 7.33
N ALA A 126 -19.52 -0.20 6.70
CA ALA A 126 -20.50 0.64 5.99
C ALA A 126 -21.15 -0.08 4.78
N LEU A 127 -20.42 -0.99 4.13
CA LEU A 127 -20.91 -1.75 2.98
C LEU A 127 -21.73 -2.98 3.37
N VAL A 128 -21.28 -3.75 4.37
CA VAL A 128 -21.87 -5.06 4.73
C VAL A 128 -22.68 -5.06 6.04
N GLY A 129 -22.64 -3.95 6.79
CA GLY A 129 -23.28 -3.82 8.10
C GLY A 129 -22.50 -4.48 9.22
N GLU A 130 -22.41 -5.81 9.23
CA GLU A 130 -21.77 -6.59 10.30
C GLU A 130 -20.39 -7.13 9.88
N LEU A 131 -19.38 -6.88 10.72
CA LEU A 131 -18.02 -7.39 10.52
C LEU A 131 -17.86 -8.78 11.14
N THR A 132 -18.04 -9.83 10.34
CA THR A 132 -17.73 -11.19 10.75
C THR A 132 -16.21 -11.41 10.83
N ARG A 133 -15.77 -12.46 11.55
CA ARG A 133 -14.34 -12.83 11.63
C ARG A 133 -13.73 -13.09 10.25
N GLU A 134 -14.51 -13.68 9.35
CA GLU A 134 -14.11 -13.96 7.97
C GLU A 134 -13.90 -12.67 7.18
N ILE A 135 -14.85 -11.73 7.26
CA ILE A 135 -14.76 -10.41 6.60
C ILE A 135 -13.55 -9.63 7.12
N VAL A 136 -13.35 -9.61 8.45
CA VAL A 136 -12.20 -8.93 9.06
C VAL A 136 -10.89 -9.55 8.59
N ALA A 137 -10.77 -10.87 8.61
CA ALA A 137 -9.57 -11.57 8.17
C ALA A 137 -9.29 -11.31 6.68
N PHE A 138 -10.31 -11.33 5.84
CA PHE A 138 -10.19 -11.05 4.42
C PHE A 138 -9.77 -9.60 4.15
N VAL A 139 -10.51 -8.63 4.69
CA VAL A 139 -10.25 -7.19 4.46
C VAL A 139 -8.88 -6.80 4.99
N VAL A 140 -8.54 -7.17 6.22
CA VAL A 140 -7.23 -6.83 6.79
C VAL A 140 -6.12 -7.57 6.04
N GLY A 141 -6.29 -8.85 5.75
CA GLY A 141 -5.29 -9.67 5.07
C GLY A 141 -5.00 -9.20 3.63
N ALA A 142 -6.04 -8.99 2.83
CA ALA A 142 -5.94 -8.50 1.46
C ALA A 142 -5.21 -7.15 1.38
N ASN A 143 -5.69 -6.19 2.18
CA ASN A 143 -5.10 -4.85 2.20
C ASN A 143 -3.70 -4.85 2.80
N THR A 144 -3.40 -5.71 3.78
CA THR A 144 -2.02 -5.88 4.30
C THR A 144 -1.09 -6.41 3.21
N ALA A 145 -1.53 -7.38 2.40
CA ALA A 145 -0.71 -7.94 1.33
C ALA A 145 -0.35 -6.89 0.27
N PHE A 146 -1.33 -6.11 -0.21
CA PHE A 146 -1.06 -4.95 -1.07
C PHE A 146 -0.25 -3.87 -0.35
N GLY A 147 -0.54 -3.66 0.93
CA GLY A 147 0.18 -2.81 1.86
C GLY A 147 1.69 -3.02 1.79
N ILE A 148 2.09 -4.29 1.93
CA ILE A 148 3.48 -4.76 1.88
C ILE A 148 4.07 -4.53 0.49
N LEU A 149 3.36 -4.92 -0.57
CA LEU A 149 3.83 -4.76 -1.95
C LEU A 149 4.14 -3.30 -2.27
N PHE A 150 3.20 -2.38 -2.03
CA PHE A 150 3.37 -0.97 -2.33
C PHE A 150 4.37 -0.30 -1.36
N GLY A 151 4.42 -0.73 -0.10
CA GLY A 151 5.44 -0.28 0.86
C GLY A 151 6.86 -0.65 0.42
N TYR A 152 7.05 -1.85 -0.12
CA TYR A 152 8.32 -2.26 -0.73
C TYR A 152 8.64 -1.42 -1.97
N LEU A 153 7.67 -1.21 -2.87
CA LEU A 153 7.87 -0.38 -4.06
C LEU A 153 8.25 1.05 -3.68
N TYR A 154 7.59 1.61 -2.67
CA TYR A 154 7.94 2.92 -2.14
C TYR A 154 9.38 2.98 -1.64
N TRP A 155 9.79 2.00 -0.84
CA TRP A 155 11.16 1.95 -0.32
C TRP A 155 12.22 1.84 -1.43
N ARG A 156 11.95 1.08 -2.48
CA ARG A 156 12.96 0.76 -3.52
C ARG A 156 12.94 1.69 -4.72
N TYR A 157 11.77 2.25 -5.06
CA TYR A 157 11.52 2.95 -6.32
C TYR A 157 10.80 4.30 -6.15
N GLY A 158 10.44 4.69 -4.93
CA GLY A 158 9.83 5.99 -4.65
C GLY A 158 8.30 5.98 -4.69
N LEU A 159 7.71 7.15 -4.38
CA LEU A 159 6.28 7.30 -4.14
C LEU A 159 5.46 7.08 -5.41
N GLU A 160 5.96 7.59 -6.54
CA GLU A 160 5.34 7.51 -7.85
C GLU A 160 5.20 6.05 -8.30
N ALA A 161 6.19 5.21 -8.00
CA ALA A 161 6.13 3.78 -8.31
C ALA A 161 5.03 3.07 -7.51
N ALA A 162 4.87 3.41 -6.22
CA ALA A 162 3.78 2.90 -5.40
C ALA A 162 2.42 3.38 -5.92
N MET A 163 2.31 4.66 -6.29
CA MET A 163 1.08 5.25 -6.84
C MET A 163 0.64 4.60 -8.14
N VAL A 164 1.58 4.44 -9.08
CA VAL A 164 1.30 3.78 -10.37
C VAL A 164 0.90 2.32 -10.14
N ALA A 165 1.59 1.60 -9.26
CA ALA A 165 1.27 0.20 -8.98
C ALA A 165 -0.11 0.03 -8.32
N HIS A 166 -0.46 0.89 -7.37
CA HIS A 166 -1.76 0.83 -6.70
C HIS A 166 -2.90 1.25 -7.64
N GLY A 167 -2.74 2.35 -8.36
CA GLY A 167 -3.70 2.76 -9.41
C GLY A 167 -3.90 1.68 -10.47
N ALA A 168 -2.81 1.01 -10.90
CA ALA A 168 -2.87 -0.11 -11.83
C ALA A 168 -3.60 -1.32 -11.23
N ALA A 169 -3.44 -1.62 -9.94
CA ALA A 169 -4.18 -2.70 -9.28
C ALA A 169 -5.71 -2.45 -9.34
N HIS A 170 -6.16 -1.22 -9.12
CA HIS A 170 -7.58 -0.88 -9.30
C HIS A 170 -8.03 -0.97 -10.76
N ALA A 171 -7.21 -0.53 -11.71
CA ALA A 171 -7.53 -0.63 -13.14
C ALA A 171 -7.63 -2.10 -13.60
N LEU A 172 -6.69 -2.94 -13.16
CA LEU A 172 -6.68 -4.37 -13.46
C LEU A 172 -7.86 -5.09 -12.84
N SER A 173 -8.21 -4.78 -11.59
CA SER A 173 -9.37 -5.39 -10.93
C SER A 173 -10.66 -5.04 -11.69
N TYR A 174 -10.85 -3.76 -12.02
CA TYR A 174 -11.98 -3.27 -12.80
C TYR A 174 -12.11 -3.97 -14.17
N VAL A 175 -11.02 -4.06 -14.94
CA VAL A 175 -11.04 -4.73 -16.25
C VAL A 175 -11.29 -6.23 -16.15
N ALA A 176 -10.78 -6.88 -15.09
CA ALA A 176 -10.97 -8.31 -14.86
C ALA A 176 -12.35 -8.66 -14.29
N GLY A 177 -13.18 -7.66 -13.95
CA GLY A 177 -14.43 -7.88 -13.20
C GLY A 177 -14.18 -8.48 -11.81
N LEU A 178 -12.97 -8.28 -11.27
CA LEU A 178 -12.57 -8.68 -9.93
C LEU A 178 -12.68 -7.44 -9.05
N LEU A 179 -13.25 -7.59 -7.85
CA LEU A 179 -13.33 -6.59 -6.76
C LEU A 179 -13.14 -5.11 -7.18
#